data_AF-A0A0K2XFQ1-F1
#
_entry.id   AF-A0A0K2XFQ1-F1
#
_cell.length_a   1.000
_cell.length_b   1.000
_cell.length_c   1.000
_cell.angle_alpha   90.00
_cell.angle_beta   90.00
_cell.angle_gamma   90.00
#
_symmetry.space_group_name_H-M   'P 1'
#
loop_
_entity.id
_entity.type
_entity.pdbx_description
1 polymer ?
#
loop_
_entity_poly.entity_id
_entity_poly.type
_entity_poly.pdbx_seq_one_letter_code
_entity_poly.pdbx_strand_id
1 'polypeptide(L)'
;MMRLVRFEGSGQVFLSSRYGAIKARFNVSGAHALPISDASEIYTYQNANGLYRFSVCPGEGELNYLDYPKPLNFYALDLTLLDAYLVGGAFPPNVDLRAMQLVKEFLRVYDLNISKNALYLAPPFFKEVEEVYVNALNA
;
A
#
# COMPACT_ATOMS: atom_id res chain seq x y z
N MET A 1 -8.68 13.71 2.09
CA MET A 1 -8.21 13.43 0.71
C MET A 1 -8.95 12.20 0.19
N MET A 2 -9.32 12.18 -1.09
CA MET A 2 -10.02 11.06 -1.73
C MET A 2 -9.14 10.45 -2.81
N ARG A 3 -9.34 9.18 -3.11
CA ARG A 3 -8.69 8.48 -4.22
C ARG A 3 -9.71 7.68 -5.01
N LEU A 4 -9.60 7.72 -6.33
CA LEU A 4 -10.44 6.92 -7.21
C LEU A 4 -9.99 5.46 -7.15
N VAL A 5 -10.91 4.55 -6.82
CA VAL A 5 -10.67 3.11 -6.70
C VAL A 5 -11.52 2.38 -7.74
N ARG A 6 -10.89 1.52 -8.54
CA ARG A 6 -11.52 0.73 -9.59
C ARG A 6 -11.97 -0.62 -9.04
N PHE A 7 -13.24 -0.95 -9.23
CA PHE A 7 -13.85 -2.23 -8.87
C PHE A 7 -14.24 -3.05 -10.09
N GLU A 8 -14.03 -4.35 -10.01
CA GLU A 8 -14.53 -5.32 -10.99
C GLU A 8 -16.01 -5.60 -10.69
N GLY A 9 -16.88 -4.82 -11.32
CA GLY A 9 -18.34 -4.95 -11.22
C GLY A 9 -18.98 -4.12 -10.11
N SER A 10 -20.25 -4.40 -9.88
CA SER A 10 -21.06 -3.75 -8.86
C SER A 10 -21.00 -4.51 -7.53
N GLY A 11 -21.00 -3.79 -6.42
CA GLY A 11 -21.05 -4.39 -5.09
C GLY A 11 -21.12 -3.36 -3.97
N GLN A 12 -20.87 -3.81 -2.74
CA GLN A 12 -20.86 -2.98 -1.54
C GLN A 12 -19.47 -2.89 -0.96
N VAL A 13 -19.05 -1.67 -0.59
CA VAL A 13 -17.81 -1.41 0.12
C VAL A 13 -18.11 -0.92 1.52
N PHE A 14 -17.47 -1.53 2.51
CA PHE A 14 -17.59 -1.17 3.92
C PHE A 14 -16.24 -0.68 4.43
N LEU A 15 -16.21 0.49 5.07
CA LEU A 15 -15.05 0.92 5.84
C LEU A 15 -15.24 0.46 7.28
N SER A 16 -14.27 -0.26 7.84
CA SER A 16 -14.32 -0.76 9.21
C SER A 16 -13.08 -0.36 10.00
N SER A 17 -13.25 -0.12 11.30
CA SER A 17 -12.14 0.07 12.23
C SER A 17 -11.44 -1.26 12.54
N ARG A 18 -10.27 -1.19 13.21
CA ARG A 18 -9.53 -2.35 13.72
C ARG A 18 -10.37 -3.31 14.56
N TYR A 19 -11.40 -2.80 15.23
CA TYR A 19 -12.29 -3.58 16.09
C TYR A 19 -13.59 -4.02 15.38
N GLY A 20 -13.71 -3.81 14.06
CA GLY A 20 -14.84 -4.27 13.26
C GLY A 20 -16.04 -3.33 13.23
N ALA A 21 -15.97 -2.14 13.85
CA ALA A 21 -17.03 -1.16 13.76
C ALA A 21 -17.10 -0.57 12.35
N ILE A 22 -18.27 -0.64 11.69
CA ILE A 22 -18.48 -0.08 10.36
C ILE A 22 -18.60 1.44 10.48
N LYS A 23 -17.69 2.17 9.83
CA LYS A 23 -17.63 3.64 9.79
C LYS A 23 -18.36 4.22 8.58
N ALA A 24 -18.36 3.51 7.45
CA ALA A 24 -19.00 3.97 6.22
C ALA A 24 -19.41 2.79 5.34
N ARG A 25 -20.37 3.04 4.44
CA ARG A 25 -20.86 2.09 3.44
C ARG A 25 -21.02 2.80 2.10
N PHE A 26 -20.64 2.12 1.02
CA PHE A 26 -20.72 2.64 -0.35
C PHE A 26 -21.28 1.57 -1.27
N ASN A 27 -22.22 1.93 -2.13
CA ASN A 27 -22.57 1.12 -3.29
C ASN A 27 -21.66 1.54 -4.44
N VAL A 28 -20.90 0.60 -4.99
CA VAL A 28 -19.91 0.88 -6.03
C VAL A 28 -20.26 0.13 -7.30
N SER A 29 -19.92 0.72 -8.44
CA SER A 29 -19.94 0.09 -9.75
C SER A 29 -18.87 0.76 -10.60
N GLY A 30 -17.86 0.00 -11.04
CA GLY A 30 -16.71 0.57 -11.75
C GLY A 30 -15.81 1.39 -10.82
N ALA A 31 -15.53 2.65 -11.17
CA ALA A 31 -14.64 3.51 -10.39
C ALA A 31 -15.42 4.34 -9.35
N HIS A 32 -14.94 4.39 -8.10
CA HIS A 32 -15.55 5.15 -7.02
C HIS A 32 -14.51 5.88 -6.17
N ALA A 33 -14.78 7.13 -5.80
CA ALA A 33 -13.89 7.90 -4.95
C ALA A 33 -14.05 7.49 -3.49
N LEU A 34 -12.98 6.99 -2.86
CA LEU A 34 -12.95 6.60 -1.46
C LEU A 34 -11.96 7.47 -0.66
N PRO A 35 -12.25 7.76 0.62
CA PRO A 35 -11.27 8.38 1.51
C PRO A 35 -10.01 7.52 1.63
N ILE A 36 -8.86 8.19 1.74
CA ILE A 36 -7.62 7.53 2.20
C ILE A 36 -7.89 6.89 3.57
N SER A 37 -7.53 5.60 3.72
CA SER A 37 -7.73 4.86 4.96
C SER A 37 -6.62 5.15 5.98
N ASP A 38 -6.99 5.27 7.25
CA ASP A 38 -6.02 5.30 8.34
C ASP A 38 -5.38 3.91 8.56
N ALA A 39 -4.25 3.87 9.28
CA ALA A 39 -3.52 2.62 9.57
C ALA A 39 -4.34 1.59 10.38
N SER A 40 -5.41 2.02 11.04
CA SER A 40 -6.33 1.15 11.79
C SER A 40 -7.63 0.85 11.04
N GLU A 41 -7.73 1.23 9.77
CA GLU A 41 -8.93 1.06 8.98
C GLU A 41 -8.70 0.10 7.81
N ILE A 42 -9.77 -0.57 7.43
CA ILE A 42 -9.76 -1.45 6.28
C ILE A 42 -11.10 -1.40 5.56
N TYR A 43 -11.01 -1.33 4.24
CA TYR A 43 -12.15 -1.49 3.37
C TYR A 43 -12.38 -2.96 3.07
N THR A 44 -13.65 -3.32 2.96
CA THR A 44 -14.09 -4.63 2.52
C THR A 44 -15.04 -4.46 1.35
N TYR A 45 -14.68 -4.97 0.18
CA TYR A 45 -15.53 -5.01 -1.01
C TYR A 45 -16.21 -6.38 -1.09
N GLN A 46 -17.54 -6.37 -1.14
CA GLN A 46 -18.37 -7.54 -1.32
C GLN A 46 -19.09 -7.45 -2.66
N ASN A 47 -18.87 -8.43 -3.54
CA ASN A 47 -19.56 -8.57 -4.81
C ASN A 47 -19.98 -10.03 -5.05
N ALA A 48 -20.44 -10.33 -6.27
CA ALA A 48 -20.84 -11.68 -6.65
C ALA A 48 -19.69 -12.70 -6.62
N ASN A 49 -18.43 -12.26 -6.74
CA ASN A 49 -17.25 -13.11 -6.82
C ASN A 49 -16.64 -13.39 -5.43
N GLY A 50 -16.99 -12.62 -4.41
CA GLY A 50 -16.55 -12.86 -3.04
C GLY A 50 -16.35 -11.60 -2.21
N LEU A 51 -15.45 -11.73 -1.23
CA LEU A 51 -15.13 -10.71 -0.24
C LEU A 51 -13.64 -10.36 -0.34
N TYR A 52 -13.32 -9.09 -0.55
CA TYR A 52 -11.96 -8.61 -0.74
C TYR A 52 -11.64 -7.51 0.27
N ARG A 53 -10.49 -7.61 0.93
CA ARG A 53 -10.02 -6.60 1.90
C ARG A 53 -8.92 -5.77 1.26
N PHE A 54 -8.99 -4.46 1.47
CA PHE A 54 -8.02 -3.52 0.91
C PHE A 54 -7.95 -2.24 1.73
N SER A 55 -6.93 -1.46 1.47
CA SER A 55 -6.73 -0.12 2.01
C SER A 55 -6.62 0.88 0.86
N VAL A 56 -6.68 2.17 1.18
CA VAL A 56 -6.56 3.25 0.20
C VAL A 56 -5.45 4.17 0.68
N CYS A 57 -4.35 4.26 -0.06
CA CYS A 57 -3.26 5.21 0.20
C CYS A 57 -3.21 6.30 -0.87
N PRO A 58 -2.54 7.44 -0.63
CA PRO A 58 -2.27 8.43 -1.67
C PRO A 58 -1.53 7.85 -2.88
N GLY A 59 -1.54 8.56 -4.00
CA GLY A 59 -0.84 8.19 -5.22
C GLY A 59 -1.59 8.66 -6.47
N GLU A 60 -0.98 8.40 -7.62
CA GLU A 60 -1.47 8.81 -8.93
C GLU A 60 -2.36 7.74 -9.57
N GLY A 61 -3.31 8.17 -10.39
CA GLY A 61 -4.22 7.29 -11.11
C GLY A 61 -5.24 6.54 -10.23
N GLU A 62 -5.98 5.65 -10.87
CA GLU A 62 -7.00 4.82 -10.22
C GLU A 62 -6.39 3.62 -9.51
N LEU A 63 -6.66 3.49 -8.21
CA LEU A 63 -6.23 2.33 -7.44
C LEU A 63 -7.03 1.10 -7.82
N ASN A 64 -6.37 0.01 -8.23
CA ASN A 64 -6.97 -1.31 -8.19
C ASN A 64 -6.99 -1.78 -6.73
N TYR A 65 -8.16 -2.15 -6.21
CA TYR A 65 -8.33 -2.59 -4.83
C TYR A 65 -7.45 -3.80 -4.47
N LEU A 66 -7.03 -4.60 -5.45
CA LEU A 66 -6.16 -5.77 -5.24
C LEU A 66 -4.69 -5.40 -5.03
N ASP A 67 -4.25 -4.21 -5.46
CA ASP A 67 -2.83 -3.83 -5.41
C ASP A 67 -2.38 -3.40 -4.01
N TYR A 68 -3.34 -3.04 -3.14
CA TYR A 68 -3.10 -2.53 -1.79
C TYR A 68 -3.99 -3.23 -0.74
N PRO A 69 -3.79 -4.54 -0.50
CA PRO A 69 -4.68 -5.36 0.33
C PRO A 69 -4.63 -5.05 1.84
N LYS A 70 -3.61 -4.33 2.29
CA LYS A 70 -3.38 -3.97 3.70
C LYS A 70 -2.74 -2.59 3.80
N PRO A 71 -2.91 -1.88 4.92
CA PRO A 71 -2.23 -0.60 5.13
C PRO A 71 -0.74 -0.87 5.35
N LEU A 72 0.10 -0.24 4.53
CA LEU A 72 1.56 -0.23 4.69
C LEU A 72 1.99 1.06 5.39
N ASN A 73 3.09 0.99 6.13
CA ASN A 73 3.73 2.14 6.75
C ASN A 73 5.23 1.83 6.84
N PHE A 74 6.06 2.69 6.24
CA PHE A 74 7.50 2.47 6.14
C PHE A 74 8.33 3.23 7.19
N TYR A 75 7.70 3.79 8.23
CA TYR A 75 8.40 4.48 9.32
C TYR A 75 9.51 3.64 9.97
N ALA A 76 9.24 2.34 10.12
CA ALA A 76 10.16 1.39 10.76
C ALA A 76 11.00 0.59 9.74
N LEU A 77 11.10 1.07 8.49
CA LEU A 77 11.94 0.42 7.48
C LEU A 77 13.41 0.58 7.85
N ASP A 78 14.11 -0.54 8.00
CA ASP A 78 15.54 -0.55 8.25
C ASP A 78 16.29 -0.32 6.94
N LEU A 79 16.86 0.89 6.80
CA LEU A 79 17.62 1.31 5.61
C LEU A 79 18.92 0.53 5.45
N THR A 80 19.55 0.10 6.56
CA THR A 80 20.78 -0.71 6.50
C THR A 80 20.46 -2.08 5.93
N LEU A 81 19.31 -2.65 6.34
CA LEU A 81 18.84 -3.92 5.82
C LEU A 81 18.42 -3.83 4.35
N LEU A 82 17.71 -2.76 3.97
CA LEU A 82 17.33 -2.52 2.58
C LEU A 82 18.58 -2.39 1.69
N ASP A 83 19.57 -1.60 2.10
CA ASP A 83 20.83 -1.44 1.37
C ASP A 83 21.59 -2.77 1.23
N ALA A 84 21.74 -3.52 2.33
CA ALA A 84 22.35 -4.84 2.30
C ALA A 84 21.64 -5.80 1.33
N TYR A 85 20.31 -5.75 1.27
CA TYR A 85 19.52 -6.56 0.34
C TYR A 85 19.71 -6.11 -1.11
N LEU A 86 19.73 -4.80 -1.38
CA LEU A 86 19.92 -4.26 -2.73
C LEU A 86 21.32 -4.57 -3.28
N VAL A 87 22.36 -4.48 -2.45
CA VAL A 87 23.75 -4.77 -2.84
C VAL A 87 24.01 -6.28 -2.94
N GLY A 88 23.56 -7.05 -1.95
CA GLY A 88 23.86 -8.48 -1.84
C GLY A 88 22.87 -9.42 -2.51
N GLY A 89 21.67 -8.94 -2.85
CA GLY A 89 20.58 -9.75 -3.41
C GLY A 89 19.91 -10.72 -2.43
N ALA A 90 20.34 -10.73 -1.16
CA ALA A 90 19.84 -11.63 -0.12
C ALA A 90 19.85 -10.95 1.25
N PHE A 91 18.99 -11.42 2.16
CA PHE A 91 18.95 -10.92 3.53
C PHE A 91 20.09 -11.53 4.36
N PRO A 92 20.73 -10.76 5.26
CA PRO A 92 21.67 -11.29 6.24
C PRO A 92 21.04 -12.40 7.12
N PRO A 93 21.85 -13.31 7.70
CA PRO A 93 21.35 -14.29 8.65
C PRO A 93 20.84 -13.61 9.93
N ASN A 94 19.84 -14.22 10.58
CA ASN A 94 19.25 -13.78 11.86
C ASN A 94 18.54 -12.41 11.83
N VAL A 95 18.10 -11.95 10.66
CA VAL A 95 17.27 -10.74 10.54
C VAL A 95 15.85 -11.02 11.02
N ASP A 96 15.25 -10.02 11.69
CA ASP A 96 13.84 -10.06 12.08
C ASP A 96 12.90 -10.22 10.87
N LEU A 97 11.99 -11.19 10.95
CA LEU A 97 11.07 -11.50 9.85
C LEU A 97 10.16 -10.33 9.47
N ARG A 98 9.80 -9.45 10.40
CA ARG A 98 8.98 -8.27 10.11
C ARG A 98 9.79 -7.21 9.38
N ALA A 99 11.05 -7.01 9.76
CA ALA A 99 11.96 -6.13 9.02
C ALA A 99 12.15 -6.62 7.58
N MET A 100 12.40 -7.92 7.38
CA MET A 100 12.48 -8.53 6.05
C MET A 100 11.20 -8.34 5.24
N GLN A 101 10.03 -8.55 5.87
CA GLN A 101 8.75 -8.36 5.19
C GLN A 101 8.55 -6.89 4.79
N LEU A 102 8.94 -5.94 5.64
CA LEU A 102 8.77 -4.52 5.35
C LEU A 102 9.64 -4.08 4.16
N VAL A 103 10.88 -4.59 4.06
CA VAL A 103 11.75 -4.41 2.88
C VAL A 103 11.08 -4.97 1.62
N LYS A 104 10.56 -6.20 1.67
CA LYS A 104 9.86 -6.81 0.52
C LYS A 104 8.63 -6.02 0.09
N GLU A 105 7.84 -5.51 1.04
CA GLU A 105 6.68 -4.67 0.74
C GLU A 105 7.09 -3.33 0.14
N PHE A 106 8.19 -2.73 0.61
CA PHE A 106 8.73 -1.50 0.04
C PHE A 106 9.14 -1.70 -1.42
N LEU A 107 9.92 -2.75 -1.71
CA LEU A 107 10.33 -3.09 -3.07
C LEU A 107 9.13 -3.41 -3.97
N ARG A 108 8.13 -4.14 -3.47
CA ARG A 108 6.89 -4.41 -4.21
C ARG A 108 6.15 -3.13 -4.60
N VAL A 109 6.08 -2.15 -3.69
CA VAL A 109 5.49 -0.84 -3.97
C VAL A 109 6.30 -0.11 -5.03
N TYR A 110 7.63 -0.12 -4.91
CA TYR A 110 8.55 0.51 -5.86
C TYR A 110 8.40 -0.08 -7.28
N ASP A 111 8.47 -1.40 -7.42
CA ASP A 111 8.29 -2.11 -8.69
C ASP A 111 6.92 -1.83 -9.32
N LEU A 112 5.88 -1.79 -8.49
CA LEU A 112 4.53 -1.50 -8.98
C LEU A 112 4.43 -0.05 -9.48
N ASN A 113 5.04 0.91 -8.79
CA ASN A 113 5.10 2.30 -9.22
C ASN A 113 5.83 2.43 -10.56
N ILE A 114 6.98 1.74 -10.74
CA ILE A 114 7.68 1.68 -12.03
C ILE A 114 6.77 1.11 -13.12
N SER A 115 6.09 -0.01 -12.84
CA SER A 115 5.23 -0.67 -13.83
C SER A 115 4.07 0.22 -14.31
N LYS A 116 3.65 1.15 -13.45
CA LYS A 116 2.60 2.13 -13.73
C LYS A 116 3.15 3.44 -14.29
N ASN A 117 4.48 3.60 -14.35
CA ASN A 117 5.18 4.80 -14.79
C ASN A 117 4.68 6.07 -14.06
N ALA A 118 4.42 5.95 -12.76
CA ALA A 118 3.78 6.97 -11.94
C ALA A 118 4.04 6.69 -10.46
N LEU A 119 3.85 7.68 -9.58
CA LEU A 119 3.81 7.42 -8.14
C LEU A 119 2.45 6.81 -7.76
N TYR A 120 2.22 5.58 -8.24
CA TYR A 120 0.95 4.90 -8.15
C TYR A 120 0.54 4.61 -6.71
N LEU A 121 1.42 4.07 -5.88
CA LEU A 121 1.21 3.89 -4.46
C LEU A 121 2.19 4.78 -3.71
N ALA A 122 1.66 5.66 -2.85
CA ALA A 122 2.44 6.46 -1.92
C ALA A 122 1.99 6.21 -0.47
N PRO A 123 2.31 5.03 0.11
CA PRO A 123 2.09 4.78 1.53
C PRO A 123 2.85 5.77 2.42
N PRO A 124 2.46 5.93 3.69
CA PRO A 124 3.22 6.71 4.66
C PRO A 124 4.70 6.32 4.70
N PHE A 125 5.58 7.32 4.73
CA PHE A 125 7.04 7.21 4.76
C PHE A 125 7.70 6.65 3.49
N PHE A 126 6.96 6.41 2.41
CA PHE A 126 7.54 5.89 1.17
C PHE A 126 8.47 6.91 0.49
N LYS A 127 8.01 8.17 0.34
CA LYS A 127 8.77 9.23 -0.33
C LYS A 127 10.01 9.63 0.46
N GLU A 128 9.87 9.66 1.78
CA GLU A 128 10.94 10.02 2.70
C GLU A 128 12.10 9.02 2.59
N VAL A 129 11.79 7.73 2.43
CA VAL A 129 12.80 6.71 2.15
C VAL A 129 13.45 6.95 0.78
N GLU A 130 12.67 7.21 -0.28
CA GLU A 130 13.24 7.51 -1.61
C GLU A 130 14.17 8.72 -1.57
N GLU A 131 13.78 9.81 -0.92
CA GLU A 131 14.56 11.03 -0.80
C GLU A 131 15.91 10.78 -0.11
N VAL A 132 15.96 9.93 0.92
CA VAL A 132 17.21 9.54 1.57
C VAL A 132 18.16 8.84 0.59
N TYR A 133 17.65 7.90 -0.21
CA TYR A 133 18.48 7.19 -1.20
C TYR A 133 18.92 8.09 -2.35
N VAL A 134 18.03 8.92 -2.89
CA VAL A 134 18.37 9.87 -3.97
C VAL A 134 19.42 10.87 -3.50
N ASN A 135 19.29 11.40 -2.28
CA ASN A 135 20.27 12.34 -1.74
C ASN A 135 21.62 11.66 -1.46
N ALA A 136 21.64 10.40 -1.00
CA ALA A 136 22.87 9.65 -0.79
C ALA A 136 23.67 9.40 -2.07
N LEU A 137 23.01 9.28 -3.23
CA LEU A 137 23.68 9.13 -4.53
C LEU A 137 24.29 10.43 -5.08
N ASN A 138 23.84 11.57 -4.58
CA ASN A 138 24.28 12.90 -5.03
C ASN A 138 25.36 13.53 -4.12
N ALA A 139 25.75 12.84 -3.04
CA ALA A 139 26.77 13.26 -2.07
C ALA A 139 28.12 12.57 -2.34
#